data_AF-A0A8S3ISF0-F1
#
_entry.id   AF-A0A8S3ISF0-F1
#
_cell.length_a   1.000
_cell.length_b   1.000
_cell.length_c   1.000
_cell.angle_alpha   90.00
_cell.angle_beta   90.00
_cell.angle_gamma   90.00
#
_symmetry.space_group_name_H-M   'P 1'
#
loop_
_entity.id
_entity.type
_entity.pdbx_description
1 polymer ?
#
loop_
_entity_poly.entity_id
_entity_poly.type
_entity_poly.pdbx_seq_one_letter_code
_entity_poly.pdbx_strand_id
1 'polypeptide(L)'
;MATSTTVSNNVSNSSSSNKTSVASSPTATSSIMTTTTNNSTSPPTIDRVMKNIPCPPNTRLSSYDVFDSRGKPRVDILKAHFIAEGRVTED
;
A
#
# COMPACT_ATOMS: atom_id res chain seq x y z
N MET A 1 17.38 -36.36 2.41
CA MET A 1 15.97 -35.92 2.41
C MET A 1 15.80 -34.96 3.57
N ALA A 2 15.58 -33.67 3.30
CA ALA A 2 15.38 -32.66 4.35
C ALA A 2 13.87 -32.41 4.52
N THR A 3 13.36 -32.58 5.74
CA THR A 3 11.98 -32.24 6.10
C THR A 3 12.01 -31.02 7.01
N SER A 4 11.63 -29.86 6.47
CA SER A 4 11.34 -28.65 7.24
C SER A 4 9.83 -28.52 7.40
N THR A 5 9.32 -28.68 8.62
CA THR A 5 7.90 -28.42 8.92
C THR A 5 7.79 -27.04 9.58
N THR A 6 7.21 -26.10 8.85
CA THR A 6 6.92 -24.74 9.27
C THR A 6 5.70 -24.68 10.20
N VAL A 7 5.86 -24.05 11.36
CA VAL A 7 4.78 -23.71 12.31
C VAL A 7 4.02 -22.50 11.78
N SER A 8 2.68 -22.58 11.75
CA SER A 8 1.80 -21.43 11.45
C SER A 8 0.80 -21.24 12.57
N ASN A 9 0.98 -20.17 13.35
CA ASN A 9 -0.04 -19.63 14.25
C ASN A 9 -0.83 -18.56 13.49
N ASN A 10 -2.14 -18.69 13.43
CA ASN A 10 -3.01 -17.61 12.96
C ASN A 10 -4.12 -17.37 13.99
N VAL A 11 -3.96 -16.30 14.76
CA VAL A 11 -4.97 -15.78 15.69
C VAL A 11 -5.84 -14.80 14.91
N SER A 12 -7.05 -15.21 14.56
CA SER A 12 -8.04 -14.36 13.90
C SER A 12 -8.91 -13.69 14.96
N ASN A 13 -8.65 -12.42 15.26
CA ASN A 13 -9.51 -11.60 16.10
C ASN A 13 -10.37 -10.71 15.18
N SER A 14 -11.66 -11.02 15.02
CA SER A 14 -12.59 -10.26 14.18
C SER A 14 -13.64 -9.55 15.04
N SER A 15 -13.46 -8.25 15.21
CA SER A 15 -14.47 -7.27 15.61
C SER A 15 -14.43 -6.18 14.52
N SER A 16 -15.52 -5.71 13.91
CA SER A 16 -16.75 -5.23 14.51
C SER A 16 -17.82 -5.12 13.42
N SER A 17 -19.04 -5.46 13.77
CA SER A 17 -20.26 -5.19 13.02
C SER A 17 -20.52 -3.68 12.89
N ASN A 18 -20.92 -3.22 11.70
CA ASN A 18 -22.01 -2.24 11.60
C ASN A 18 -22.74 -2.38 10.27
N LYS A 19 -24.06 -2.58 10.39
CA LYS A 19 -25.02 -2.87 9.34
C LYS A 19 -25.99 -1.70 9.29
N THR A 20 -25.89 -0.83 8.30
CA THR A 20 -26.96 0.15 7.99
C THR A 20 -27.05 0.35 6.49
N SER A 21 -28.14 -0.16 5.93
CA SER A 21 -28.48 -0.19 4.52
C SER A 21 -29.70 0.70 4.30
N VAL A 22 -29.58 1.77 3.52
CA VAL A 22 -30.68 2.38 2.76
C VAL A 22 -30.09 3.16 1.58
N ALA A 23 -30.18 2.57 0.38
CA ALA A 23 -29.89 3.24 -0.88
C ALA A 23 -31.13 3.10 -1.78
N SER A 24 -31.66 4.24 -2.24
CA SER A 24 -32.72 4.32 -3.25
C SER A 24 -32.08 4.60 -4.61
N SER A 25 -32.47 3.81 -5.60
CA SER A 25 -31.94 3.68 -6.98
C SER A 25 -31.99 4.97 -7.82
N PRO A 26 -31.26 5.02 -8.96
CA PRO A 26 -31.94 4.64 -10.21
C PRO A 26 -31.13 3.80 -11.23
N THR A 27 -31.91 3.09 -12.03
CA THR A 27 -31.63 2.16 -13.14
C THR A 27 -30.81 2.73 -14.30
N ALA A 28 -29.85 1.95 -14.81
CA ALA A 28 -29.43 2.00 -16.21
C ALA A 28 -28.96 0.61 -16.69
N THR A 29 -29.79 0.00 -17.54
CA THR A 29 -29.53 -1.22 -18.30
C THR A 29 -28.48 -0.96 -19.38
N SER A 30 -27.38 -1.71 -19.40
CA SER A 30 -26.70 -2.12 -20.64
C SER A 30 -25.75 -3.29 -20.36
N SER A 31 -26.13 -4.43 -20.92
CA SER A 31 -25.45 -5.72 -20.90
C SER A 31 -24.32 -5.77 -21.92
N ILE A 32 -23.07 -5.88 -21.47
CA ILE A 32 -22.00 -6.59 -22.19
C ILE A 32 -21.19 -7.36 -21.15
N MET A 33 -21.23 -8.69 -21.26
CA MET A 33 -20.49 -9.63 -20.44
C MET A 33 -19.28 -10.11 -21.27
N THR A 34 -18.08 -9.69 -20.89
CA THR A 34 -16.82 -10.31 -21.30
C THR A 34 -16.00 -10.57 -20.05
N THR A 35 -15.89 -11.85 -19.71
CA THR A 35 -15.11 -12.41 -18.61
C THR A 35 -13.60 -12.26 -18.87
N THR A 36 -12.89 -11.48 -18.04
CA THR A 36 -11.48 -11.70 -17.68
C THR A 36 -11.20 -11.00 -16.34
N THR A 37 -10.69 -11.80 -15.40
CA THR A 37 -10.37 -11.56 -13.99
C THR A 37 -9.46 -10.35 -13.69
N ASN A 38 -9.89 -9.45 -12.79
CA ASN A 38 -9.18 -8.99 -11.58
C ASN A 38 -9.98 -7.84 -10.93
N ASN A 39 -10.41 -8.05 -9.69
CA ASN A 39 -11.34 -7.19 -8.99
C ASN A 39 -10.60 -5.97 -8.39
N SER A 40 -10.76 -4.80 -9.01
CA SER A 40 -10.56 -3.51 -8.34
C SER A 40 -11.61 -2.53 -8.84
N THR A 41 -12.71 -2.42 -8.10
CA THR A 41 -13.69 -1.33 -8.24
C THR A 41 -13.05 -0.03 -7.75
N SER A 42 -12.07 0.47 -8.50
CA SER A 42 -11.55 1.83 -8.40
C SER A 42 -12.26 2.66 -9.47
N PRO A 43 -12.91 3.80 -9.15
CA PRO A 43 -13.56 4.62 -10.16
C PRO A 43 -12.56 5.09 -11.23
N PRO A 44 -13.00 5.23 -12.50
CA PRO A 44 -12.13 5.52 -13.66
C PRO A 44 -11.40 6.87 -13.60
N THR A 45 -11.66 7.69 -12.58
CA THR A 45 -10.99 8.96 -12.29
C THR A 45 -9.82 8.86 -11.30
N ILE A 46 -9.55 7.70 -10.69
CA ILE A 46 -8.46 7.53 -9.71
C ILE A 46 -7.15 7.04 -10.36
N ASP A 47 -7.24 6.48 -11.57
CA ASP A 47 -6.05 6.04 -12.29
C ASP A 47 -5.27 7.24 -12.83
N ARG A 48 -3.96 7.25 -12.56
CA ARG A 48 -3.05 8.27 -13.06
C ARG A 48 -3.07 8.27 -14.60
N VAL A 49 -3.39 9.42 -15.19
CA VAL A 49 -3.32 9.66 -16.64
C VAL A 49 -1.91 9.38 -17.19
N MET A 50 -0.88 9.69 -16.41
CA MET A 50 0.52 9.43 -16.76
C MET A 50 1.13 8.38 -15.84
N LYS A 51 1.17 7.14 -16.34
CA LYS A 51 1.73 5.98 -15.62
C LYS A 51 3.26 5.93 -15.62
N ASN A 52 3.91 6.77 -16.44
CA ASN A 52 5.36 6.81 -16.60
C ASN A 52 6.07 7.74 -15.59
N ILE A 53 5.33 8.54 -14.83
CA ILE A 53 5.89 9.33 -13.72
C ILE A 53 5.94 8.45 -12.47
N PRO A 54 7.13 8.22 -11.90
CA PRO A 54 7.26 7.52 -10.63
C PRO A 54 6.43 8.20 -9.54
N CYS A 55 5.65 7.43 -8.78
CA CYS A 55 5.01 7.96 -7.58
C CYS A 55 6.07 8.33 -6.54
N PRO A 56 5.90 9.45 -5.81
CA PRO A 56 6.70 9.72 -4.62
C PRO A 56 6.57 8.55 -3.61
N PRO A 57 7.66 8.11 -2.95
CA PRO A 57 7.64 7.14 -1.88
C PRO A 57 6.77 7.63 -0.72
N ASN A 58 5.85 6.78 -0.26
CA ASN A 58 5.06 7.03 0.95
C ASN A 58 5.81 6.66 2.24
N THR A 59 6.99 6.06 2.12
CA THR A 59 7.78 5.57 3.26
C THR A 59 8.60 6.70 3.87
N ARG A 60 8.53 6.84 5.20
CA ARG A 60 9.38 7.77 5.96
C ARG A 60 10.52 7.00 6.62
N LEU A 61 11.76 7.45 6.43
CA LEU A 61 12.91 6.89 7.15
C LEU A 61 12.86 7.32 8.61
N SER A 62 13.09 6.38 9.52
CA SER A 62 13.17 6.63 10.95
C SER A 62 14.57 7.05 11.38
N SER A 63 14.73 7.55 12.60
CA SER A 63 16.04 7.88 13.19
C SER A 63 17.03 6.69 13.17
N TYR A 64 16.55 5.46 13.30
CA TYR A 64 17.37 4.25 13.23
C TYR A 64 17.94 3.97 11.83
N ASP A 65 17.17 4.32 10.80
CA ASP A 65 17.59 4.12 9.41
C ASP A 65 18.60 5.20 8.98
N VAL A 66 18.42 6.39 9.53
CA VAL A 66 19.17 7.61 9.17
C VAL A 66 20.49 7.71 9.91
N PHE A 67 20.56 7.30 11.17
CA PHE A 67 21.77 7.42 11.97
C PHE A 67 22.41 6.06 12.23
N ASP A 68 23.73 6.02 12.21
CA ASP A 68 24.49 4.86 12.64
C ASP A 68 24.54 4.76 14.18
N SER A 69 24.98 3.62 14.71
CA SER A 69 25.20 3.37 16.15
C SER A 69 26.09 4.43 16.83
N ARG A 70 26.92 5.13 16.04
CA ARG A 70 27.80 6.21 16.47
C ARG A 70 27.17 7.61 16.37
N GLY A 71 25.89 7.71 15.98
CA GLY A 71 25.18 8.96 15.78
C GLY A 71 25.55 9.72 14.49
N LYS A 72 26.29 9.09 13.58
CA LYS A 72 26.63 9.71 12.28
C LYS A 72 25.50 9.49 11.27
N PRO A 73 25.11 10.50 10.47
CA PRO A 73 24.10 10.33 9.44
C PRO A 73 24.63 9.42 8.32
N ARG A 74 23.80 8.48 7.88
CA ARG A 74 24.05 7.55 6.77
C ARG A 74 23.71 8.24 5.46
N VAL A 75 24.68 9.01 4.95
CA VAL A 75 24.52 9.86 3.76
C VAL A 75 24.10 9.09 2.50
N ASP A 76 24.52 7.84 2.34
CA ASP A 76 24.18 7.03 1.16
C ASP A 76 22.68 6.69 1.13
N ILE A 77 22.14 6.30 2.28
CA ILE A 77 20.71 5.99 2.46
C ILE A 77 19.88 7.25 2.26
N LEU A 78 20.26 8.35 2.92
CA LEU A 78 19.57 9.63 2.79
C LEU A 78 19.56 10.14 1.34
N LYS A 79 20.71 10.07 0.65
CA LYS A 79 20.84 10.50 -0.74
C LYS A 79 19.91 9.72 -1.66
N ALA A 80 19.91 8.38 -1.54
CA ALA A 80 19.02 7.54 -2.33
C ALA A 80 17.54 7.88 -2.09
N HIS A 81 17.18 8.12 -0.82
CA HIS A 81 15.80 8.44 -0.44
C HIS A 81 15.35 9.81 -0.97
N PHE A 82 16.20 10.84 -0.88
CA PHE A 82 15.86 12.18 -1.35
C PHE A 82 15.81 12.31 -2.88
N ILE A 83 16.62 11.55 -3.62
CA ILE A 83 16.49 11.48 -5.10
C ILE A 83 15.11 10.93 -5.49
N ALA A 84 14.60 9.98 -4.71
CA ALA A 84 13.27 9.43 -4.91
C ALA A 84 12.17 10.33 -4.34
N GLU A 85 12.46 11.51 -3.77
CA GLU A 85 11.47 12.38 -3.08
C GLU A 85 10.93 11.81 -1.76
N GLY A 86 11.62 10.84 -1.17
CA GLY A 86 11.27 10.27 0.13
C GLY A 86 11.49 11.25 1.29
N ARG A 87 10.78 11.03 2.42
CA ARG A 87 10.83 11.89 3.62
C ARG A 87 11.45 11.18 4.82
N VAL A 88 11.87 11.96 5.81
CA VAL A 88 12.34 11.50 7.12
C VAL A 88 11.30 11.82 8.17
N THR A 89 11.29 11.09 9.30
CA THR A 89 10.48 11.44 10.47
C THR A 89 11.03 12.70 11.19
N GLU A 90 10.21 13.38 12.01
CA GLU A 90 10.58 14.69 12.65
C GLU A 90 10.91 14.58 14.14
N ASP A 91 10.89 13.35 14.64
CA ASP A 91 11.03 12.93 16.04
C ASP A 91 12.47 13.00 16.58
#